data_AF-X1JIQ5-F1
#
_entry.id   AF-X1JIQ5-F1
#
_cell.length_a   1.000
_cell.length_b   1.000
_cell.length_c   1.000
_cell.angle_alpha   90.00
_cell.angle_beta   90.00
_cell.angle_gamma   90.00
#
_symmetry.space_group_name_H-M   'P 1'
#
loop_
_entity.id
_entity.type
_entity.pdbx_description
1 polymer ?
#
loop_
_entity_poly.entity_id
_entity_poly.type
_entity_poly.pdbx_seq_one_letter_code
_entity_poly.pdbx_strand_id
1 'polypeptide(L)' 'MKILITGSKGQLGSELVEFLSKDNKVYGFGHKELDIT' A
#
# COMPACT_ATOMS: atom_id res chain seq x y z
N MET A 1 -11.79 -2.08 -7.16
CA MET A 1 -10.82 -3.17 -7.39
C MET A 1 -10.15 -3.57 -6.07
N LYS A 2 -9.53 -4.77 -5.96
CA LYS A 2 -8.66 -5.12 -4.81
C LYS A 2 -7.21 -4.84 -5.21
N ILE A 3 -6.50 -4.03 -4.41
CA ILE A 3 -5.15 -3.55 -4.73
C ILE A 3 -4.23 -3.86 -3.54
N LEU A 4 -3.05 -4.43 -3.81
CA LEU A 4 -2.01 -4.67 -2.81
C LEU A 4 -0.83 -3.74 -3.10
N ILE A 5 -0.34 -3.04 -2.08
CA ILE A 5 0.79 -2.11 -2.17
C ILE A 5 1.87 -2.56 -1.21
N THR A 6 3.05 -2.89 -1.74
CA THR A 6 4.26 -3.19 -0.97
C THR A 6 5.06 -1.91 -0.73
N GLY A 7 5.81 -1.84 0.37
CA GLY A 7 6.51 -0.60 0.74
C GLY A 7 5.54 0.54 1.11
N SER A 8 4.33 0.19 1.56
CA SER A 8 3.26 1.16 1.83
C SER A 8 3.56 2.18 2.93
N LYS A 9 4.67 2.01 3.66
CA LYS A 9 5.15 2.90 4.72
C LYS A 9 6.17 3.95 4.24
N GLY A 10 6.64 3.86 2.99
CA GLY A 10 7.48 4.89 2.39
C GLY A 10 6.66 6.09 1.91
N GLN A 11 7.32 7.22 1.60
CA GLN A 11 6.66 8.47 1.19
C GLN A 11 5.62 8.27 0.08
N LEU A 12 6.02 7.63 -1.03
CA LEU A 12 5.12 7.34 -2.15
C LEU A 12 4.04 6.33 -1.76
N GLY A 13 4.41 5.28 -1.01
CA GLY A 13 3.50 4.21 -0.62
C GLY A 13 2.34 4.73 0.22
N SER A 14 2.59 5.65 1.16
CA SER A 14 1.55 6.24 2.00
C SER A 14 0.59 7.11 1.20
N GLU A 15 1.10 7.95 0.31
CA GLU A 15 0.25 8.81 -0.54
C GLU A 15 -0.60 7.97 -1.51
N LEU A 16 -0.03 6.89 -2.07
CA LEU A 16 -0.73 6.00 -2.99
C LEU A 16 -1.86 5.23 -2.31
N VAL A 17 -1.63 4.79 -1.06
CA VAL A 17 -2.68 4.16 -0.25
C VAL A 17 -3.83 5.12 -0.03
N GLU A 18 -3.55 6.36 0.37
CA GLU A 18 -4.58 7.37 0.63
C GLU A 18 -5.38 7.70 -0.65
N PHE A 19 -4.68 7.91 -1.76
CA PHE A 19 -5.31 8.24 -3.03
C PHE A 19 -6.22 7.11 -3.54
N LEU A 20 -5.72 5.87 -3.56
CA LEU A 20 -6.45 4.74 -4.15
C LEU A 20 -7.56 4.18 -3.25
N SER A 21 -7.48 4.38 -1.94
CA SER A 21 -8.50 3.89 -0.99
C SER A 21 -9.86 4.56 -1.14
N LYS A 22 -9.94 5.70 -1.85
CA LYS A 22 -11.19 6.41 -2.12
C LYS A 22 -12.18 5.59 -2.93
N ASP A 23 -11.68 4.83 -3.91
CA ASP A 23 -12.50 4.07 -4.85
C ASP A 23 -12.22 2.56 -4.84
N ASN A 24 -11.20 2.13 -4.08
CA ASN A 24 -10.71 0.76 -4.11
C ASN A 24 -10.47 0.19 -2.71
N LYS A 25 -10.51 -1.14 -2.62
CA LYS A 25 -10.09 -1.86 -1.42
C LYS A 25 -8.58 -2.08 -1.49
N VAL A 26 -7.84 -1.24 -0.76
CA VAL A 26 -6.38 -1.23 -0.74
C VAL A 26 -5.84 -1.96 0.48
N TYR A 27 -4.80 -2.77 0.28
CA TYR A 27 -4.05 -3.46 1.33
C TYR A 27 -2.59 -3.02 1.25
N GLY A 28 -2.17 -2.18 2.19
CA GLY A 28 -0.79 -1.70 2.30
C GLY A 28 0.03 -2.58 3.24
N PHE A 29 1.19 -3.03 2.77
CA PHE A 29 2.16 -3.76 3.57
C PHE A 29 3.55 -3.10 3.48
N GLY A 30 4.18 -2.90 4.64
CA GLY A 30 5.59 -2.56 4.72
C GLY A 30 6.45 -3.83 4.83
N HIS A 31 7.78 -3.64 4.83
CA HIS A 31 8.75 -4.73 4.88
C HIS A 31 8.54 -5.71 6.04
N LYS A 32 8.09 -5.22 7.22
CA LYS A 32 7.80 -6.08 8.38
C LYS A 32 6.53 -6.93 8.21
N GLU A 33 5.59 -6.49 7.40
CA GLU A 33 4.31 -7.19 7.21
C GLU A 33 4.35 -8.12 5.98
N LEU A 34 5.11 -7.76 4.95
CA LEU A 34 5.36 -8.57 3.76
C LEU A 34 6.74 -8.21 3.20
N ASP A 35 7.71 -9.08 3.45
CA ASP A 35 9.05 -8.92 2.89
C ASP A 35 9.08 -9.41 1.44
N ILE A 36 9.49 -8.53 0.53
CA ILE A 36 9.61 -8.80 -0.91
C ILE A 36 11.06 -8.71 -1.41
N THR A 37 12.00 -8.45 -0.49
CA THR A 37 13.43 -8.37 -0.77
C THR A 37 14.07 -9.75 -0.77
#